data_AF-D3DY50-F1
#
_entry.id   AF-D3DY50-F1
#
_cell.length_a   1.000
_cell.length_b   1.000
_cell.length_c   1.000
_cell.angle_alpha   90.00
_cell.angle_beta   90.00
_cell.angle_gamma   90.00
#
_symmetry.space_group_name_H-M   'P 1'
#
loop_
_entity.id
_entity.type
_entity.pdbx_description
1 polymer ?
#
loop_
_entity_poly.entity_id
_entity_poly.type
_entity_poly.pdbx_seq_one_letter_code
_entity_poly.pdbx_strand_id
1 'polypeptide(L)' 'MRLETIRDPRSLVMGFIATAEHGVGVAHDTHMKVLGTYSVERNFTYDSLGCPFARGNRLLALVHRSAD' A
#
# COMPACT_ATOMS: atom_id res chain seq x y z
N MET A 1 -14.00 8.73 -4.60
CA MET A 1 -12.62 8.19 -4.60
C MET A 1 -11.88 8.71 -3.37
N ARG A 2 -11.27 7.84 -2.56
CA ARG A 2 -10.49 8.22 -1.36
C ARG A 2 -9.00 7.98 -1.63
N LEU A 3 -8.16 8.96 -1.28
CA LEU A 3 -6.70 8.88 -1.44
C LEU A 3 -6.02 8.95 -0.06
N GLU A 4 -5.12 8.02 0.23
CA GLU A 4 -4.39 7.96 1.50
C GLU A 4 -2.89 7.79 1.27
N THR A 5 -2.04 8.54 1.97
CA THR A 5 -0.59 8.41 1.82
C THR A 5 -0.07 7.19 2.58
N ILE A 6 0.68 6.31 1.92
CA ILE A 6 1.43 5.24 2.57
C ILE A 6 2.68 5.83 3.20
N ARG A 7 2.92 5.53 4.47
CA ARG A 7 4.07 6.03 5.22
C ARG A 7 4.96 4.92 5.76
N ASP A 8 6.26 5.19 5.79
CA ASP A 8 7.24 4.34 6.48
C ASP A 8 7.13 4.51 8.02
N PRO A 9 7.84 3.71 8.84
CA PRO A 9 7.86 3.86 10.30
C PRO A 9 8.39 5.23 10.79
N ARG A 10 9.12 5.97 9.96
CA ARG A 10 9.61 7.33 10.24
C ARG A 10 8.62 8.41 9.75
N SER A 11 7.42 8.03 9.34
CA SER A 11 6.37 8.89 8.79
C SER A 11 6.69 9.54 7.44
N LEU A 12 7.72 9.07 6.73
CA LEU A 12 8.04 9.50 5.37
C LEU A 12 7.01 8.94 4.39
N VAL A 13 6.62 9.74 3.40
CA VAL A 13 5.68 9.31 2.35
C VAL A 13 6.40 8.40 1.37
N MET A 14 5.89 7.17 1.23
CA MET A 14 6.42 6.15 0.32
C MET A 14 5.53 5.93 -0.91
N GLY A 15 4.29 6.44 -0.87
CA GLY A 15 3.30 6.19 -1.89
C GLY A 15 1.90 6.58 -1.45
N PHE A 16 0.88 6.04 -2.13
CA PHE A 16 -0.51 6.29 -1.80
C PHE A 16 -1.42 5.11 -2.15
N ILE A 17 -2.56 5.03 -1.48
CA ILE A 17 -3.66 4.09 -1.76
C ILE A 17 -4.80 4.88 -2.38
N ALA A 18 -5.18 4.48 -3.58
CA ALA A 18 -6.35 4.99 -4.29
C ALA A 18 -7.50 3.99 -4.15
N THR A 19 -8.51 4.32 -3.35
CA THR A 19 -9.65 3.43 -3.06
C THR A 19 -10.88 3.85 -3.85
N ALA A 20 -11.43 2.92 -4.63
CA ALA A 20 -12.70 3.08 -5.33
C ALA A 20 -13.89 2.89 -4.37
N GLU A 21 -15.10 3.29 -4.78
CA GLU A 21 -16.30 3.22 -3.93
C GLU A 21 -16.71 1.79 -3.52
N HIS A 22 -16.12 0.77 -4.15
CA HIS A 22 -16.45 -0.65 -3.93
C HIS A 22 -15.49 -1.37 -2.96
N GLY A 23 -14.67 -0.64 -2.19
CA GLY A 23 -13.89 -1.23 -1.09
C GLY A 23 -12.58 -1.93 -1.51
N VAL A 24 -12.22 -1.88 -2.79
CA VAL A 24 -10.90 -2.29 -3.29
C VAL A 24 -10.13 -1.05 -3.71
N GLY A 25 -8.87 -0.96 -3.26
CA GLY A 25 -7.96 0.10 -3.63
C GLY A 25 -6.70 -0.43 -4.30
N VAL A 26 -5.94 0.48 -4.91
CA VAL A 26 -4.64 0.19 -5.51
C VAL A 26 -3.59 1.04 -4.83
N ALA A 27 -2.54 0.39 -4.34
CA ALA A 27 -1.38 1.06 -3.77
C ALA A 27 -0.37 1.38 -4.88
N HIS A 28 0.17 2.59 -4.85
CA HIS A 28 1.21 3.05 -5.76
C HIS A 28 2.39 3.62 -4.99
N ASP A 29 3.58 3.59 -5.58
CA ASP A 29 4.75 4.29 -5.08
C ASP A 29 4.69 5.80 -5.41
N THR A 30 5.72 6.55 -5.02
CA THR A 30 5.83 7.98 -5.33
C THR A 30 5.94 8.30 -6.82
N HIS A 31 6.22 7.31 -7.67
CA HIS A 31 6.33 7.43 -9.12
C HIS A 31 5.09 6.88 -9.85
N MET A 32 3.97 6.68 -9.14
CA MET A 32 2.72 6.12 -9.67
C MET A 32 2.84 4.67 -10.16
N LYS A 33 3.89 3.93 -9.79
CA LYS A 33 3.99 2.49 -10.09
C LYS A 33 3.13 1.71 -9.12
N VAL A 34 2.37 0.75 -9.63
CA VAL A 34 1.54 -0.13 -8.81
C VAL A 34 2.43 -0.96 -7.89
N LEU A 35 2.21 -0.84 -6.58
CA LEU A 35 2.84 -1.65 -5.55
C LEU A 35 1.99 -2.88 -5.19
N GLY A 36 0.68 -2.77 -5.30
CA GLY A 36 -0.21 -3.85 -4.90
C GLY A 36 -1.68 -3.45 -4.76
N THR A 37 -2.46 -4.37 -4.23
CA THR A 37 -3.91 -4.21 -4.05
C THR A 37 -4.22 -4.02 -2.57
N TYR A 38 -5.02 -3.00 -2.27
CA TYR A 38 -5.53 -2.71 -0.94
C TYR A 38 -6.94 -3.26 -0.76
N SER A 39 -7.18 -3.98 0.34
CA SER A 39 -8.49 -4.45 0.77
C SER A 39 -8.99 -3.59 1.93
N VAL A 40 -10.10 -2.88 1.75
CA VAL A 40 -10.74 -2.11 2.83
C VAL A 40 -11.24 -3.02 3.94
N GLU A 41 -11.83 -4.18 3.57
CA GLU A 41 -12.36 -5.16 4.52
C GLU A 41 -11.28 -5.67 5.47
N ARG A 42 -10.11 -6.04 4.93
CA ARG A 42 -9.00 -6.57 5.72
C ARG A 42 -8.08 -5.48 6.28
N ASN A 43 -8.18 -4.26 5.74
CA ASN A 43 -7.29 -3.14 6.06
C ASN A 43 -5.81 -3.46 5.78
N PHE A 44 -5.53 -4.20 4.69
CA PHE A 44 -4.18 -4.61 4.27
C PHE A 44 -3.93 -4.30 2.79
N THR A 45 -2.67 -4.01 2.48
CA THR A 45 -2.15 -4.01 1.10
C THR A 45 -1.34 -5.27 0.86
N TYR A 46 -1.59 -5.91 -0.27
CA TYR A 46 -0.96 -7.16 -0.70
C TYR A 46 -0.15 -6.93 -1.97
N ASP A 47 1.02 -7.56 -2.07
CA ASP A 47 1.85 -7.54 -3.28
C ASP A 47 1.25 -8.45 -4.37
N SER A 48 1.96 -8.58 -5.49
CA SER A 48 1.55 -9.45 -6.60
C SER A 48 1.53 -10.95 -6.26
N LEU A 49 2.14 -11.35 -5.15
CA LEU A 49 2.15 -12.73 -4.65
C LEU A 49 1.06 -12.97 -3.60
N GLY A 50 0.29 -11.94 -3.22
CA GLY A 50 -0.71 -12.02 -2.18
C GLY A 50 -0.13 -11.93 -0.75
N CYS A 51 1.13 -11.50 -0.60
CA CYS A 51 1.76 -11.31 0.70
C CYS A 51 1.40 -9.92 1.25
N PRO A 52 0.90 -9.81 2.50
CA PRO A 52 0.58 -8.53 3.10
C PRO A 52 1.86 -7.76 3.45
N PHE A 53 1.92 -6.49 3.08
CA PHE A 53 3.12 -5.68 3.22
C PHE A 53 2.87 -4.28 3.80
N ALA A 54 1.61 -3.85 3.85
CA ALA A 54 1.16 -2.64 4.54
C ALA A 54 -0.18 -2.88 5.22
N ARG A 55 -0.45 -2.19 6.33
CA ARG A 55 -1.74 -2.20 7.05
C ARG A 55 -2.25 -0.77 7.20
N GLY A 56 -3.49 -0.53 6.77
CA GLY A 56 -3.99 0.82 6.55
C GLY A 56 -3.03 1.62 5.67
N ASN A 57 -2.62 2.78 6.15
CA ASN A 57 -1.71 3.69 5.45
C ASN A 57 -0.25 3.60 5.92
N ARG A 58 0.14 2.50 6.58
CA ARG A 58 1.50 2.29 7.09
C ARG A 58 2.11 1.01 6.54
N LEU A 59 3.37 1.10 6.12
CA LEU A 59 4.16 -0.09 5.79
C LEU A 59 4.32 -0.96 7.04
N LEU A 60 4.18 -2.27 6.87
CA LEU A 60 4.65 -3.21 7.88
C LEU A 60 6.17 -3.12 7.85
N ALA A 61 6.79 -3.01 9.03
CA ALA A 61 8.23 -2.86 9.15
C ALA A 61 8.93 -3.99 8.38
N LEU A 62 9.62 -3.62 7.29
CA LEU A 62 10.38 -4.47 6.38
C LEU A 62 9.55 -5.49 5.58
N VAL A 63 8.97 -4.99 4.48
CA VAL A 63 8.72 -5.82 3.30
C VAL A 63 10.08 -6.18 2.72
N HIS A 64 10.52 -7.38 3.03
CA HIS A 64 11.73 -8.01 2.54
C HIS A 64 11.64 -8.18 1.01
N ARG A 65 12.08 -7.17 0.25
CA ARG A 65 12.71 -7.23 -1.08
C ARG A 65 12.95 -5.81 -1.59
N SER A 66 14.02 -5.19 -1.11
CA SER A 66 14.89 -4.44 -2.02
C SER A 66 15.45 -5.47 -3.01
N ALA A 67 14.80 -5.62 -4.16
CA ALA A 67 15.42 -6.30 -5.30
C ALA A 67 16.14 -5.21 -6.10
N ASP A 68 17.46 -5.38 -6.23
CA ASP A 68 18.35 -4.68 -7.16
C ASP A 68 17.75 -4.48 -8.55
#